data_AF-A0AAW3DD83-F1
#
_entry.id   AF-A0AAW3DD83-F1
#
_cell.length_a   1.000
_cell.length_b   1.000
_cell.length_c   1.000
_cell.angle_alpha   90.00
_cell.angle_beta   90.00
_cell.angle_gamma   90.00
#
_symmetry.space_group_name_H-M   'P 1'
#
loop_
_entity.id
_entity.type
_entity.pdbx_description
1 polymer ?
#
loop_
_entity_poly.entity_id
_entity_poly.type
_entity_poly.pdbx_seq_one_letter_code
_entity_poly.pdbx_strand_id
1 'polypeptide(L)'
;MKNIFLILISLLMLTYDAYATTDVTDINTQQKLVDTDESKGNVSQDDSALDTVEQYEGESIAPGSTFDVGKSLLKLSHADKVKPPFYQGIKNNVIFSQAMLNTQQETGDPEFIILSRQNGLLKDDYLYVGGMASFTPTWGRNSQNGVSANSINNYALEYYVASTLGEWTSIYASLSTYTINGEWSATPGGVYFIFGNLNRLPVYTYAALSTVNFGSFDETTNIIPTLTRLYFMQSGGNVNLSYNKDGLQTNFVFLATSKDGFLKVANAYEGNSKLSFSVNMKYTQDLQNVGDYWYAGAAYSNVSGFTNDQNDNVGVVNFNFGMNISKLEFVNEFVFTDKGVTSLTDVSGGFNLREAFASSIFPDLTSNQFLTSGGNVFGWSSQLDYTANVMNKDLVPFVSYSQIQQASDNYAASVATGFRYNVFADGWLGFSYTYVRGQAKNFSEQDNIMTMYLRIFI
;
A
#
# COMPACT_ATOMS: atom_id res chain seq x y z
N MET A 1 -10.26 7.09 28.36
CA MET A 1 -9.40 5.88 28.48
C MET A 1 -10.12 4.70 29.13
N LYS A 2 -10.49 4.73 30.43
CA LYS A 2 -11.16 3.59 31.09
C LYS A 2 -12.49 3.16 30.43
N ASN A 3 -13.28 4.13 29.97
CA ASN A 3 -14.57 3.86 29.31
C ASN A 3 -14.42 3.29 27.89
N ILE A 4 -13.35 3.63 27.16
CA ILE A 4 -13.08 3.09 25.82
C ILE A 4 -12.56 1.66 25.92
N PHE A 5 -11.70 1.38 26.92
CA PHE A 5 -11.23 0.03 27.22
C PHE A 5 -12.37 -0.89 27.69
N LEU A 6 -13.31 -0.36 28.48
CA LEU A 6 -14.55 -1.06 28.86
C LEU A 6 -15.48 -1.31 27.66
N ILE A 7 -15.56 -0.37 26.71
CA ILE A 7 -16.32 -0.57 25.46
C ILE A 7 -15.70 -1.68 24.61
N LEU A 8 -14.38 -1.67 24.41
CA LEU A 8 -13.65 -2.72 23.68
C LEU A 8 -13.77 -4.10 24.33
N ILE A 9 -13.66 -4.18 25.67
CA ILE A 9 -13.87 -5.43 26.42
C ILE A 9 -15.35 -5.87 26.34
N SER A 10 -16.31 -4.94 26.36
CA SER A 10 -17.73 -5.28 26.21
C SER A 10 -18.08 -5.76 24.81
N LEU A 11 -17.41 -5.23 23.76
CA LEU A 11 -17.50 -5.76 22.39
C LEU A 11 -16.90 -7.17 22.29
N LEU A 12 -15.76 -7.42 22.93
CA LEU A 12 -15.15 -8.76 23.03
C LEU A 12 -16.06 -9.75 23.80
N MET A 13 -16.70 -9.32 24.89
CA MET A 13 -17.61 -10.18 25.67
C MET A 13 -18.95 -10.45 24.96
N LEU A 14 -19.47 -9.49 24.17
CA LEU A 14 -20.68 -9.68 23.36
C LEU A 14 -20.51 -10.75 22.26
N THR A 15 -19.28 -11.05 21.85
CA THR A 15 -19.00 -12.13 20.88
C THR A 15 -18.93 -13.52 21.52
N TYR A 16 -18.80 -13.63 22.83
CA TYR A 16 -18.74 -14.91 23.53
C TYR A 16 -20.14 -15.51 23.74
N ASP A 17 -21.16 -14.67 23.92
CA ASP A 17 -22.56 -15.10 24.17
C ASP A 17 -23.44 -15.17 22.91
N ALA A 18 -22.92 -14.80 21.73
CA ALA A 18 -23.64 -14.89 20.46
C ALA A 18 -23.40 -16.22 19.71
N TYR A 19 -23.23 -17.33 20.43
CA TYR A 19 -23.24 -18.69 19.86
C TYR A 19 -24.65 -19.29 19.95
N ALA A 20 -25.61 -18.72 19.22
CA ALA A 20 -26.90 -19.38 18.89
C ALA A 20 -27.75 -18.53 17.93
N THR A 21 -27.31 -18.31 16.70
CA THR A 21 -28.25 -17.95 15.62
C THR A 21 -27.90 -18.72 14.34
N THR A 22 -28.52 -19.89 14.22
CA THR A 22 -28.68 -20.62 12.96
C THR A 22 -29.71 -19.89 12.12
N ASP A 23 -29.26 -18.92 11.33
CA ASP A 23 -29.87 -18.41 10.08
C ASP A 23 -29.36 -16.99 9.85
N VAL A 24 -28.19 -16.88 9.24
CA VAL A 24 -27.72 -15.64 8.63
C VAL A 24 -27.45 -15.97 7.18
N THR A 25 -28.22 -15.37 6.28
CA THR A 25 -28.03 -15.49 4.84
C THR A 25 -26.65 -14.96 4.47
N ASP A 26 -25.76 -15.90 4.15
CA ASP A 26 -24.35 -15.74 3.85
C ASP A 26 -24.06 -14.57 2.89
N ILE A 27 -23.12 -13.71 3.27
CA ILE A 27 -22.31 -12.94 2.33
C ILE A 27 -21.10 -13.83 2.02
N ASN A 28 -21.29 -14.81 1.14
CA ASN A 28 -20.18 -15.51 0.53
C ASN A 28 -19.65 -14.65 -0.62
N THR A 29 -18.72 -13.74 -0.31
CA THR A 29 -18.14 -12.79 -1.27
C THR A 29 -17.42 -13.49 -2.42
N GLN A 30 -16.75 -14.61 -2.13
CA GLN A 30 -16.22 -15.53 -3.14
C GLN A 30 -17.33 -15.98 -4.09
N GLN A 31 -18.46 -16.44 -3.57
CA GLN A 31 -19.58 -16.88 -4.39
C GLN A 31 -20.21 -15.74 -5.20
N LYS A 32 -20.27 -14.50 -4.69
CA LYS A 32 -20.73 -13.35 -5.48
C LYS A 32 -19.76 -12.90 -6.57
N LEU A 33 -18.46 -12.98 -6.35
CA LEU A 33 -17.46 -12.69 -7.38
C LEU A 33 -17.52 -13.75 -8.49
N VAL A 34 -17.64 -15.03 -8.11
CA VAL A 34 -17.86 -16.17 -9.01
C VAL A 34 -19.19 -16.07 -9.77
N ASP A 35 -20.31 -15.79 -9.10
CA ASP A 35 -21.66 -15.70 -9.70
C ASP A 35 -21.79 -14.50 -10.67
N THR A 36 -20.98 -13.45 -10.50
CA THR A 36 -21.02 -12.27 -11.40
C THR A 36 -20.33 -12.59 -12.73
N ASP A 37 -19.34 -13.48 -12.75
CA ASP A 37 -18.71 -13.97 -13.97
C ASP A 37 -19.54 -15.05 -14.70
N GLU A 38 -20.35 -15.84 -14.00
CA GLU A 38 -21.28 -16.80 -14.65
C GLU A 38 -22.31 -16.13 -15.58
N SER A 39 -22.51 -14.81 -15.46
CA SER A 39 -23.37 -14.04 -16.38
C SER A 39 -22.79 -13.88 -17.80
N LYS A 40 -21.53 -14.30 -18.02
CA LYS A 40 -20.89 -14.43 -19.34
C LYS A 40 -20.83 -15.91 -19.73
N GLY A 41 -21.78 -16.32 -20.57
CA GLY A 41 -21.97 -17.73 -20.93
C GLY A 41 -20.72 -18.45 -21.45
N ASN A 42 -20.51 -19.68 -20.94
CA ASN A 42 -19.68 -20.77 -21.48
C ASN A 42 -18.23 -20.42 -21.85
N VAL A 43 -17.49 -19.86 -20.90
CA VAL A 43 -16.04 -19.99 -20.84
C VAL A 43 -15.72 -20.59 -19.46
N SER A 44 -14.71 -21.46 -19.37
CA SER A 44 -14.23 -22.05 -18.10
C SER A 44 -14.21 -21.01 -16.97
N GLN A 45 -14.63 -21.37 -15.75
CA GLN A 45 -14.57 -20.54 -14.53
C GLN A 45 -13.37 -19.58 -14.60
N ASP A 46 -13.65 -18.31 -14.90
CA ASP A 46 -12.66 -17.26 -15.09
C ASP A 46 -12.66 -16.47 -13.77
N ASP A 47 -12.00 -16.99 -12.74
CA ASP A 47 -11.94 -16.42 -11.38
C ASP A 47 -11.10 -15.12 -11.32
N SER A 48 -10.84 -14.49 -12.47
CA SER A 48 -9.98 -13.31 -12.66
C SER A 48 -10.32 -12.13 -11.73
N ALA A 49 -11.59 -11.95 -11.36
CA ALA A 49 -12.02 -10.91 -10.44
C ALA A 49 -11.51 -11.15 -9.02
N LEU A 50 -11.51 -12.41 -8.58
CA LEU A 50 -11.04 -12.83 -7.27
C LEU A 50 -9.52 -12.85 -7.23
N ASP A 51 -8.87 -13.34 -8.28
CA ASP A 51 -7.39 -13.30 -8.41
C ASP A 51 -6.88 -11.86 -8.44
N THR A 52 -7.55 -10.96 -9.15
CA THR A 52 -7.24 -9.52 -9.10
C THR A 52 -7.37 -9.01 -7.67
N VAL A 53 -8.47 -9.31 -6.99
CA VAL A 53 -8.69 -8.82 -5.62
C VAL A 53 -7.64 -9.37 -4.67
N GLU A 54 -7.33 -10.67 -4.68
CA GLU A 54 -6.31 -11.26 -3.81
C GLU A 54 -4.91 -10.72 -4.15
N GLN A 55 -4.61 -10.51 -5.44
CA GLN A 55 -3.37 -9.87 -5.85
C GLN A 55 -3.25 -8.48 -5.22
N TYR A 56 -4.27 -7.62 -5.23
CA TYR A 56 -4.20 -6.25 -4.69
C TYR A 56 -4.45 -6.12 -3.18
N GLU A 57 -5.18 -7.06 -2.59
CA GLU A 57 -5.44 -7.07 -1.15
C GLU A 57 -4.21 -7.56 -0.37
N GLY A 58 -3.41 -8.47 -0.95
CA GLY A 58 -2.34 -9.17 -0.23
C GLY A 58 -2.87 -10.02 0.94
N GLU A 59 -4.16 -10.37 0.88
CA GLU A 59 -4.92 -11.01 1.95
C GLU A 59 -5.94 -11.98 1.35
N SER A 60 -6.12 -13.15 1.96
CA SER A 60 -7.26 -14.02 1.66
C SER A 60 -8.54 -13.41 2.25
N ILE A 61 -9.58 -13.26 1.43
CA ILE A 61 -10.91 -12.81 1.88
C ILE A 61 -11.41 -13.79 2.94
N ALA A 62 -11.36 -13.41 4.22
CA ALA A 62 -11.71 -14.30 5.32
C ALA A 62 -13.18 -14.77 5.22
N PRO A 63 -13.44 -16.07 4.97
CA PRO A 63 -14.80 -16.59 4.96
C PRO A 63 -15.26 -16.81 6.40
N GLY A 64 -16.24 -16.04 6.86
CA GLY A 64 -16.98 -16.32 8.10
C GLY A 64 -17.03 -15.20 9.13
N SER A 65 -18.29 -14.85 9.47
CA SER A 65 -18.81 -14.01 10.57
C SER A 65 -18.85 -12.47 10.39
N THR A 66 -19.76 -12.00 9.53
CA THR A 66 -20.94 -11.13 9.80
C THR A 66 -20.83 -9.86 10.67
N PHE A 67 -19.85 -8.99 10.44
CA PHE A 67 -20.04 -7.55 10.67
C PHE A 67 -19.29 -6.78 9.59
N ASP A 68 -20.02 -5.96 8.84
CA ASP A 68 -19.49 -5.05 7.83
C ASP A 68 -19.75 -3.64 8.38
N VAL A 69 -18.69 -3.03 8.92
CA VAL A 69 -18.78 -1.73 9.60
C VAL A 69 -19.33 -0.66 8.65
N GLY A 70 -18.83 -0.61 7.41
CA GLY A 70 -19.23 0.37 6.41
C GLY A 70 -20.68 0.29 6.01
N LYS A 71 -21.16 -0.91 5.69
CA LYS A 71 -22.57 -1.14 5.37
C LYS A 71 -23.49 -0.82 6.53
N SER A 72 -23.05 -1.08 7.76
CA SER A 72 -23.80 -0.72 8.96
C SER A 72 -23.90 0.80 9.11
N LEU A 73 -22.80 1.54 8.90
CA LEU A 73 -22.78 3.00 8.93
C LEU A 73 -23.63 3.63 7.82
N LEU A 74 -23.61 3.08 6.61
CA LEU A 74 -24.46 3.55 5.51
C LEU A 74 -25.95 3.39 5.82
N LYS A 75 -26.34 2.24 6.37
CA LYS A 75 -27.74 1.98 6.76
C LYS A 75 -28.20 2.90 7.89
N LEU A 76 -27.34 3.10 8.91
CA LEU A 76 -27.63 3.96 10.07
C LEU A 76 -27.73 5.44 9.70
N SER A 77 -26.87 5.91 8.79
CA SER A 77 -26.90 7.29 8.28
C SER A 77 -27.98 7.52 7.21
N HIS A 78 -28.63 6.46 6.73
CA HIS A 78 -29.55 6.47 5.58
C HIS A 78 -28.92 6.96 4.27
N ALA A 79 -27.58 6.99 4.18
CA ALA A 79 -26.85 7.35 2.98
C ALA A 79 -27.10 6.35 1.83
N ASP A 80 -27.40 5.09 2.16
CA ASP A 80 -27.77 4.04 1.20
C ASP A 80 -29.07 4.34 0.42
N LYS A 81 -29.91 5.24 0.95
CA LYS A 81 -31.17 5.68 0.32
C LYS A 81 -31.03 6.97 -0.49
N VAL A 82 -29.87 7.62 -0.42
CA VAL A 82 -29.63 8.87 -1.14
C VAL A 82 -29.28 8.56 -2.59
N LYS A 83 -29.95 9.26 -3.52
CA LYS A 83 -29.63 9.26 -4.95
C LYS A 83 -29.13 10.64 -5.37
N PRO A 84 -27.81 10.89 -5.32
CA PRO A 84 -27.25 12.16 -5.73
C PRO A 84 -27.48 12.41 -7.23
N PRO A 85 -27.52 13.67 -7.68
CA PRO A 85 -27.59 13.99 -9.11
C PRO A 85 -26.46 13.30 -9.88
N PHE A 86 -26.78 12.76 -11.07
CA PHE A 86 -25.85 12.02 -11.95
C PHE A 86 -25.43 10.62 -11.46
N TYR A 87 -25.87 10.19 -10.27
CA TYR A 87 -25.54 8.88 -9.74
C TYR A 87 -26.80 8.03 -9.50
N GLN A 88 -26.62 6.71 -9.51
CA GLN A 88 -27.65 5.72 -9.20
C GLN A 88 -27.74 5.45 -7.69
N GLY A 89 -26.69 5.74 -6.92
CA GLY A 89 -26.71 5.66 -5.47
C GLY A 89 -25.33 5.79 -4.83
N ILE A 90 -25.29 5.65 -3.49
CA ILE A 90 -24.08 5.61 -2.68
C ILE A 90 -23.89 4.19 -2.16
N LYS A 91 -22.65 3.69 -2.22
CA LYS A 91 -22.25 2.36 -1.75
C LYS A 91 -21.00 2.42 -0.89
N ASN A 92 -20.79 1.33 -0.17
CA ASN A 92 -19.55 0.99 0.49
C ASN A 92 -19.18 -0.41 0.02
N ASN A 93 -17.88 -0.67 -0.07
CA ASN A 93 -17.36 -1.96 -0.48
C ASN A 93 -16.06 -2.19 0.30
N VAL A 94 -16.10 -3.11 1.26
CA VAL A 94 -14.96 -3.43 2.14
C VAL A 94 -13.74 -3.92 1.35
N ILE A 95 -13.92 -4.74 0.31
CA ILE A 95 -12.82 -5.17 -0.58
C ILE A 95 -12.15 -3.94 -1.19
N PHE A 96 -12.96 -3.02 -1.71
CA PHE A 96 -12.43 -1.80 -2.30
C PHE A 96 -11.74 -0.91 -1.24
N SER A 97 -12.29 -0.81 -0.04
CA SER A 97 -11.62 -0.12 1.08
C SER A 97 -10.31 -0.79 1.46
N GLN A 98 -10.24 -2.12 1.45
CA GLN A 98 -9.05 -2.89 1.76
C GLN A 98 -7.97 -2.62 0.72
N ALA A 99 -8.23 -2.96 -0.54
CA ALA A 99 -7.26 -2.75 -1.61
C ALA A 99 -6.79 -1.29 -1.72
N MET A 100 -7.70 -0.32 -1.61
CA MET A 100 -7.35 1.10 -1.78
C MET A 100 -6.74 1.77 -0.56
N LEU A 101 -6.90 1.24 0.66
CA LEU A 101 -6.39 1.86 1.89
C LEU A 101 -5.34 0.99 2.58
N ASN A 102 -5.07 -0.20 2.05
CA ASN A 102 -3.95 -1.01 2.50
C ASN A 102 -2.66 -0.46 1.90
N THR A 103 -1.68 -0.19 2.75
CA THR A 103 -0.38 0.34 2.33
C THR A 103 0.53 -0.75 1.75
N GLN A 104 0.10 -2.01 1.65
CA GLN A 104 0.96 -3.10 1.15
C GLN A 104 1.28 -3.00 -0.35
N GLN A 105 0.40 -2.41 -1.16
CA GLN A 105 0.50 -2.44 -2.62
C GLN A 105 0.16 -1.09 -3.28
N GLU A 106 0.81 -0.02 -2.82
CA GLU A 106 0.44 1.36 -3.20
C GLU A 106 0.70 1.75 -4.66
N THR A 107 1.56 1.03 -5.39
CA THR A 107 1.84 1.32 -6.81
C THR A 107 0.70 0.89 -7.75
N GLY A 108 -0.28 0.14 -7.23
CA GLY A 108 -1.39 -0.49 -7.94
C GLY A 108 -2.75 0.22 -7.89
N ASP A 109 -2.93 1.21 -7.02
CA ASP A 109 -4.25 1.83 -6.71
C ASP A 109 -5.09 2.22 -7.96
N PRO A 110 -4.59 3.00 -8.93
CA PRO A 110 -5.39 3.39 -10.10
C PRO A 110 -5.73 2.21 -11.02
N GLU A 111 -4.85 1.21 -11.07
CA GLU A 111 -5.07 -0.01 -11.83
C GLU A 111 -6.18 -0.84 -11.19
N PHE A 112 -6.15 -0.98 -9.86
CA PHE A 112 -7.20 -1.67 -9.14
C PHE A 112 -8.58 -1.04 -9.39
N ILE A 113 -8.69 0.31 -9.41
CA ILE A 113 -9.96 0.99 -9.74
C ILE A 113 -10.48 0.59 -11.13
N ILE A 114 -9.61 0.59 -12.16
CA ILE A 114 -10.06 0.31 -13.52
C ILE A 114 -10.36 -1.18 -13.74
N LEU A 115 -9.60 -2.08 -13.12
CA LEU A 115 -9.89 -3.52 -13.11
C LEU A 115 -11.18 -3.82 -12.34
N SER A 116 -11.40 -3.13 -11.22
CA SER A 116 -12.64 -3.23 -10.43
C SER A 116 -13.88 -2.79 -11.23
N ARG A 117 -13.72 -1.89 -12.19
CA ARG A 117 -14.80 -1.54 -13.13
C ARG A 117 -14.98 -2.62 -14.19
N GLN A 118 -13.89 -3.19 -14.67
CA GLN A 118 -13.90 -4.25 -15.69
C GLN A 118 -14.60 -5.52 -15.17
N ASN A 119 -14.30 -5.91 -13.93
CA ASN A 119 -14.84 -7.10 -13.28
C ASN A 119 -16.21 -6.87 -12.57
N GLY A 120 -16.66 -5.63 -12.49
CA GLY A 120 -17.98 -5.28 -11.94
C GLY A 120 -18.03 -5.05 -10.43
N LEU A 121 -16.90 -5.08 -9.72
CA LEU A 121 -16.81 -4.68 -8.32
C LEU A 121 -17.25 -3.21 -8.12
N LEU A 122 -16.84 -2.33 -9.03
CA LEU A 122 -17.31 -0.96 -9.17
C LEU A 122 -18.31 -0.85 -10.32
N LYS A 123 -19.53 -0.41 -10.02
CA LYS A 123 -20.60 -0.20 -10.99
C LYS A 123 -20.58 1.22 -11.51
N ASP A 124 -20.99 1.41 -12.76
CA ASP A 124 -21.12 2.73 -13.37
C ASP A 124 -22.17 3.61 -12.69
N ASP A 125 -21.90 4.91 -12.67
CA ASP A 125 -22.74 5.95 -12.08
C ASP A 125 -22.98 5.74 -10.57
N TYR A 126 -21.99 5.24 -9.82
CA TYR A 126 -22.06 5.13 -8.36
C TYR A 126 -21.00 5.97 -7.65
N LEU A 127 -21.36 6.42 -6.45
CA LEU A 127 -20.42 6.90 -5.44
C LEU A 127 -20.10 5.78 -4.47
N TYR A 128 -18.83 5.66 -4.14
CA TYR A 128 -18.30 4.74 -3.15
C TYR A 128 -17.67 5.55 -2.04
N VAL A 129 -18.02 5.23 -0.80
CA VAL A 129 -17.44 5.85 0.40
C VAL A 129 -16.97 4.76 1.34
N GLY A 130 -15.83 4.98 1.97
CA GLY A 130 -15.24 4.06 2.91
C GLY A 130 -14.09 4.69 3.66
N GLY A 131 -13.43 3.90 4.47
CA GLY A 131 -12.32 4.38 5.28
C GLY A 131 -11.52 3.28 5.95
N MET A 132 -10.55 3.69 6.74
CA MET A 132 -9.69 2.83 7.53
C MET A 132 -9.40 3.56 8.85
N ALA A 133 -9.39 2.79 9.93
CA ALA A 133 -8.90 3.22 11.22
C ALA A 133 -7.77 2.29 11.65
N SER A 134 -6.69 2.87 12.15
CA SER A 134 -5.57 2.12 12.69
C SER A 134 -5.06 2.68 14.01
N PHE A 135 -4.55 1.78 14.84
CA PHE A 135 -3.84 2.08 16.06
C PHE A 135 -2.51 1.30 16.09
N THR A 136 -1.40 2.03 16.15
CA THR A 136 -0.06 1.48 15.95
C THR A 136 0.91 1.95 17.02
N PRO A 137 0.83 1.43 18.26
CA PRO A 137 1.80 1.75 19.30
C PRO A 137 3.17 1.14 18.96
N THR A 138 4.22 1.96 19.05
CA THR A 138 5.59 1.60 18.70
C THR A 138 6.56 1.91 19.84
N TRP A 139 7.52 1.01 20.10
CA TRP A 139 8.55 1.11 21.13
C TRP A 139 9.95 0.83 20.59
N GLY A 140 10.98 1.29 21.29
CA GLY A 140 12.36 0.83 21.10
C GLY A 140 13.26 1.67 20.17
N ARG A 141 12.84 2.91 19.87
CA ARG A 141 13.70 3.91 19.22
C ARG A 141 14.80 4.38 20.18
N ASN A 142 16.06 4.40 19.75
CA ASN A 142 17.08 5.10 20.55
C ASN A 142 16.84 6.60 20.52
N SER A 143 17.05 7.21 21.69
CA SER A 143 17.03 8.64 21.89
C SER A 143 18.19 9.29 21.11
N GLN A 144 17.93 9.80 19.91
CA GLN A 144 18.70 10.91 19.35
C GLN A 144 17.85 12.18 19.43
N ASN A 145 18.46 13.30 19.80
CA ASN A 145 17.83 14.62 20.02
C ASN A 145 16.92 14.78 21.26
N GLY A 146 17.14 14.02 22.34
CA GLY A 146 16.48 14.27 23.62
C GLY A 146 14.99 13.89 23.70
N VAL A 147 14.48 13.20 22.67
CA VAL A 147 13.17 12.56 22.71
C VAL A 147 13.34 11.22 23.44
N SER A 148 12.74 11.11 24.62
CA SER A 148 12.72 9.88 25.43
C SER A 148 12.31 8.67 24.60
N ALA A 149 12.84 7.48 24.94
CA ALA A 149 12.46 6.16 24.41
C ALA A 149 11.01 5.76 24.79
N ASN A 150 10.07 6.70 24.71
CA ASN A 150 8.68 6.55 25.06
C ASN A 150 7.92 5.88 23.91
N SER A 151 6.85 5.17 24.26
CA SER A 151 5.89 4.63 23.32
C SER A 151 5.31 5.75 22.44
N ILE A 152 5.46 5.65 21.13
CA ILE A 152 4.72 6.50 20.20
C ILE A 152 3.37 5.82 19.96
N ASN A 153 2.30 6.39 20.50
CA ASN A 153 0.94 5.93 20.23
C ASN A 153 0.43 6.67 19.01
N ASN A 154 0.26 5.95 17.90
CA ASN A 154 -0.17 6.55 16.64
C ASN A 154 -1.55 6.03 16.29
N TYR A 155 -2.39 6.98 15.90
CA TYR A 155 -3.69 6.72 15.32
C TYR A 155 -3.62 7.22 13.88
N ALA A 156 -4.19 6.46 12.95
CA ALA A 156 -4.47 6.98 11.62
C ALA A 156 -5.93 6.69 11.26
N LEU A 157 -6.57 7.67 10.66
CA LEU A 157 -7.90 7.58 10.08
C LEU A 157 -7.78 8.06 8.64
N GLU A 158 -8.13 7.21 7.71
CA GLU A 158 -8.25 7.59 6.30
C GLU A 158 -9.68 7.37 5.84
N TYR A 159 -10.20 8.30 5.05
CA TYR A 159 -11.51 8.20 4.44
C TYR A 159 -11.41 8.59 2.98
N TYR A 160 -12.18 7.89 2.14
CA TYR A 160 -12.19 8.14 0.71
C TYR A 160 -13.60 8.34 0.16
N VAL A 161 -13.63 9.02 -0.98
CA VAL A 161 -14.76 9.03 -1.90
C VAL A 161 -14.24 8.60 -3.26
N ALA A 162 -14.83 7.55 -3.81
CA ALA A 162 -14.64 7.13 -5.19
C ALA A 162 -15.93 7.40 -5.97
N SER A 163 -15.78 7.80 -7.22
CA SER A 163 -16.86 8.10 -8.14
C SER A 163 -16.59 7.42 -9.47
N THR A 164 -17.65 6.89 -10.06
CA THR A 164 -17.68 6.29 -11.38
C THR A 164 -18.71 7.05 -12.19
N LEU A 165 -18.32 7.63 -13.32
CA LEU A 165 -19.17 8.46 -14.18
C LEU A 165 -19.20 7.87 -15.59
N GLY A 166 -20.33 7.29 -15.96
CA GLY A 166 -20.47 6.47 -17.15
C GLY A 166 -19.48 5.31 -17.18
N GLU A 167 -19.21 4.81 -18.40
CA GLU A 167 -18.32 3.67 -18.62
C GLU A 167 -16.82 4.01 -18.59
N TRP A 168 -16.43 5.30 -18.59
CA TRP A 168 -15.04 5.72 -18.90
C TRP A 168 -14.32 6.48 -17.80
N THR A 169 -15.03 7.09 -16.85
CA THR A 169 -14.42 8.07 -15.95
C THR A 169 -14.50 7.57 -14.52
N SER A 170 -13.37 7.60 -13.82
CA SER A 170 -13.32 7.36 -12.38
C SER A 170 -12.59 8.49 -11.67
N ILE A 171 -13.08 8.87 -10.51
CA ILE A 171 -12.45 9.87 -9.64
C ILE A 171 -12.32 9.25 -8.27
N TYR A 172 -11.19 9.43 -7.62
CA TYR A 172 -11.01 9.02 -6.24
C TYR A 172 -10.25 10.10 -5.49
N ALA A 173 -10.63 10.33 -4.25
CA ALA A 173 -9.91 11.20 -3.35
C ALA A 173 -9.99 10.62 -1.94
N SER A 174 -8.86 10.60 -1.24
CA SER A 174 -8.80 10.27 0.18
C SER A 174 -8.07 11.32 0.99
N LEU A 175 -8.44 11.41 2.26
CA LEU A 175 -7.82 12.28 3.24
C LEU A 175 -7.42 11.42 4.44
N SER A 176 -6.13 11.40 4.69
CA SER A 176 -5.52 10.72 5.82
C SER A 176 -5.29 11.72 6.95
N THR A 177 -5.63 11.32 8.16
CA THR A 177 -5.37 12.08 9.38
C THR A 177 -4.65 11.16 10.33
N TYR A 178 -3.52 11.60 10.86
CA TYR A 178 -2.69 10.77 11.73
C TYR A 178 -2.07 11.57 12.84
N THR A 179 -1.68 10.89 13.92
CA THR A 179 -0.96 11.51 15.02
C THR A 179 0.49 11.05 15.05
N ILE A 180 1.43 11.97 15.27
CA ILE A 180 2.81 11.66 15.67
C ILE A 180 3.06 12.34 17.01
N ASN A 181 3.47 11.58 18.03
CA ASN A 181 3.70 12.11 19.39
C ASN A 181 2.51 12.89 19.98
N GLY A 182 1.28 12.55 19.57
CA GLY A 182 0.05 13.21 20.02
C GLY A 182 -0.35 14.46 19.24
N GLU A 183 0.45 14.91 18.27
CA GLU A 183 0.11 16.01 17.37
C GLU A 183 -0.59 15.48 16.11
N TRP A 184 -1.75 16.06 15.77
CA TRP A 184 -2.52 15.68 14.60
C TRP A 184 -2.00 16.36 13.33
N SER A 185 -1.85 15.55 12.28
CA SER A 185 -1.56 15.98 10.92
C SER A 185 -2.66 15.49 9.98
N ALA A 186 -2.84 16.19 8.86
CA ALA A 186 -3.79 15.82 7.81
C ALA A 186 -3.13 15.97 6.45
N THR A 187 -3.19 14.91 5.63
CA THR A 187 -2.56 14.84 4.31
C THR A 187 -3.50 14.14 3.33
N PRO A 188 -3.52 14.52 2.05
CA PRO A 188 -4.19 13.70 1.04
C PRO A 188 -3.59 12.29 1.07
N GLY A 189 -4.41 11.23 1.05
CA GLY A 189 -3.91 9.86 0.94
C GLY A 189 -3.62 9.46 -0.51
N GLY A 190 -4.58 9.76 -1.39
CA GLY A 190 -4.43 9.67 -2.85
C GLY A 190 -5.53 10.45 -3.55
N VAL A 191 -5.21 11.10 -4.67
CA VAL A 191 -6.19 11.77 -5.53
C VAL A 191 -5.96 11.29 -6.95
N TYR A 192 -6.99 10.70 -7.57
CA TYR A 192 -6.93 10.10 -8.90
C TYR A 192 -8.04 10.66 -9.78
N PHE A 193 -7.68 11.03 -11.01
CA PHE A 193 -8.62 11.21 -12.11
C PHE A 193 -8.24 10.24 -13.22
N ILE A 194 -9.08 9.24 -13.47
CA ILE A 194 -8.83 8.15 -14.40
C ILE A 194 -9.80 8.24 -15.57
N PHE A 195 -9.25 8.13 -16.79
CA PHE A 195 -10.00 8.00 -18.02
C PHE A 195 -9.58 6.73 -18.74
N GLY A 196 -10.51 5.78 -18.87
CA GLY A 196 -10.26 4.50 -19.53
C GLY A 196 -11.42 3.52 -19.37
N ASN A 197 -11.43 2.50 -20.22
CA ASN A 197 -12.36 1.38 -20.13
C ASN A 197 -11.70 0.13 -20.72
N LEU A 198 -11.23 -0.77 -19.85
CA LEU A 198 -10.52 -1.99 -20.24
C LEU A 198 -11.39 -2.99 -21.03
N ASN A 199 -12.71 -2.91 -20.93
CA ASN A 199 -13.62 -3.68 -21.78
C ASN A 199 -13.67 -3.20 -23.24
N ARG A 200 -13.16 -1.99 -23.52
CA ARG A 200 -13.16 -1.37 -24.85
C ARG A 200 -11.75 -1.24 -25.42
N LEU A 201 -10.81 -0.80 -24.58
CA LEU A 201 -9.41 -0.57 -24.94
C LEU A 201 -8.52 -1.01 -23.77
N PRO A 202 -7.43 -1.75 -24.02
CA PRO A 202 -6.48 -2.16 -22.98
C PRO A 202 -5.58 -1.00 -22.50
N VAL A 203 -6.01 0.25 -22.71
CA VAL A 203 -5.24 1.46 -22.42
C VAL A 203 -6.10 2.42 -21.62
N TYR A 204 -5.49 3.04 -20.62
CA TYR A 204 -6.09 4.09 -19.81
C TYR A 204 -5.04 5.14 -19.46
N THR A 205 -5.51 6.31 -19.05
CA THR A 205 -4.65 7.40 -18.58
C THR A 205 -5.20 7.94 -17.28
N TYR A 206 -4.32 8.44 -16.42
CA TYR A 206 -4.74 9.12 -15.21
C TYR A 206 -3.78 10.23 -14.80
N ALA A 207 -4.35 11.24 -14.16
CA ALA A 207 -3.60 12.25 -13.42
C ALA A 207 -3.81 12.02 -11.94
N ALA A 208 -2.74 12.11 -11.14
CA ALA A 208 -2.80 11.78 -9.74
C ALA A 208 -1.89 12.65 -8.86
N LEU A 209 -2.29 12.75 -7.60
CA LEU A 209 -1.42 13.03 -6.47
C LEU A 209 -1.38 11.74 -5.64
N SER A 210 -0.36 10.92 -5.85
CA SER A 210 -0.29 9.54 -5.32
C SER A 210 1.13 8.98 -5.35
N THR A 211 1.29 7.77 -4.80
CA THR A 211 2.42 6.89 -5.14
C THR A 211 2.52 6.72 -6.65
N VAL A 212 3.73 6.82 -7.18
CA VAL A 212 4.07 6.71 -8.59
C VAL A 212 4.18 5.23 -8.95
N ASN A 213 3.62 4.84 -10.09
CA ASN A 213 3.74 3.48 -10.62
C ASN A 213 5.14 3.27 -11.24
N PHE A 214 6.12 3.07 -10.36
CA PHE A 214 7.52 2.79 -10.62
C PHE A 214 7.95 1.68 -9.66
N GLY A 215 8.35 0.52 -10.19
CA GLY A 215 8.55 -0.69 -9.38
C GLY A 215 7.25 -1.24 -8.80
N SER A 216 7.34 -2.32 -8.01
CA SER A 216 6.19 -2.81 -7.23
C SER A 216 6.23 -2.18 -5.85
N PHE A 217 7.39 -2.27 -5.18
CA PHE A 217 7.58 -1.90 -3.77
C PHE A 217 6.54 -2.54 -2.84
N ASP A 218 6.02 -3.72 -3.24
CA ASP A 218 5.01 -4.44 -2.48
C ASP A 218 5.60 -4.97 -1.17
N GLU A 219 4.76 -5.07 -0.16
CA GLU A 219 5.16 -5.54 1.16
C GLU A 219 4.18 -6.56 1.73
N THR A 220 4.74 -7.62 2.30
CA THR A 220 3.92 -8.64 3.00
C THR A 220 3.46 -8.17 4.37
N THR A 221 4.03 -7.07 4.86
CA THR A 221 3.61 -6.40 6.10
C THR A 221 3.51 -4.90 5.90
N ASN A 222 2.43 -4.31 6.39
CA ASN A 222 2.19 -2.85 6.41
C ASN A 222 2.59 -2.20 7.74
N ILE A 223 3.35 -2.91 8.58
CA ILE A 223 3.72 -2.43 9.91
C ILE A 223 4.98 -1.55 9.85
N ILE A 224 6.02 -2.01 9.15
CA ILE A 224 7.30 -1.31 8.98
C ILE A 224 7.71 -1.41 7.50
N PRO A 225 7.86 -0.29 6.77
CA PRO A 225 8.25 -0.33 5.36
C PRO A 225 9.69 -0.79 5.18
N THR A 226 10.01 -1.30 4.00
CA THR A 226 11.34 -1.70 3.57
C THR A 226 12.22 -0.49 3.31
N LEU A 227 13.55 -0.64 3.42
CA LEU A 227 14.49 0.43 3.10
C LEU A 227 14.45 0.77 1.61
N THR A 228 14.16 -0.20 0.75
CA THR A 228 13.93 0.03 -0.69
C THR A 228 12.76 0.98 -0.91
N ARG A 229 11.64 0.75 -0.22
CA ARG A 229 10.46 1.61 -0.31
C ARG A 229 10.75 3.02 0.22
N LEU A 230 11.42 3.13 1.38
CA LEU A 230 11.75 4.42 1.99
C LEU A 230 12.61 5.33 1.09
N TYR A 231 13.62 4.76 0.42
CA TYR A 231 14.61 5.53 -0.34
C TYR A 231 14.35 5.64 -1.84
N PHE A 232 13.54 4.75 -2.42
CA PHE A 232 13.33 4.70 -3.87
C PHE A 232 11.89 4.86 -4.32
N MET A 233 10.89 4.56 -3.47
CA MET A 233 9.49 4.75 -3.88
C MET A 233 9.20 6.24 -4.06
N GLN A 234 8.58 6.58 -5.17
CA GLN A 234 8.24 7.95 -5.54
C GLN A 234 6.77 8.21 -5.24
N SER A 235 6.45 9.40 -4.73
CA SER A 235 5.07 9.81 -4.45
C SER A 235 4.90 11.31 -4.67
N GLY A 236 3.85 11.72 -5.35
CA GLY A 236 3.55 13.12 -5.63
C GLY A 236 2.70 13.30 -6.88
N GLY A 237 2.76 14.49 -7.49
CA GLY A 237 2.03 14.79 -8.72
C GLY A 237 2.55 13.97 -9.90
N ASN A 238 1.67 13.23 -10.57
CA ASN A 238 2.05 12.39 -11.70
C ASN A 238 0.92 12.25 -12.75
N VAL A 239 1.30 12.03 -14.00
CA VAL A 239 0.39 11.74 -15.13
C VAL A 239 0.88 10.48 -15.83
N ASN A 240 -0.03 9.55 -16.09
CA ASN A 240 0.30 8.20 -16.53
C ASN A 240 -0.40 7.87 -17.84
N LEU A 241 0.31 7.15 -18.70
CA LEU A 241 -0.25 6.40 -19.81
C LEU A 241 0.00 4.91 -19.53
N SER A 242 -1.07 4.16 -19.37
CA SER A 242 -1.00 2.78 -18.88
C SER A 242 -1.65 1.82 -19.89
N TYR A 243 -1.04 0.67 -20.06
CA TYR A 243 -1.57 -0.48 -20.80
C TYR A 243 -1.76 -1.63 -19.82
N ASN A 244 -2.90 -2.31 -19.89
CA ASN A 244 -3.17 -3.52 -19.14
C ASN A 244 -3.94 -4.50 -20.04
N LYS A 245 -3.34 -5.67 -20.28
CA LYS A 245 -4.00 -6.78 -20.98
C LYS A 245 -3.27 -8.10 -20.73
N ASP A 246 -4.02 -9.18 -20.55
CA ASP A 246 -3.49 -10.55 -20.53
C ASP A 246 -2.31 -10.71 -19.54
N GLY A 247 -2.44 -10.11 -18.34
CA GLY A 247 -1.41 -10.11 -17.29
C GLY A 247 -0.25 -9.12 -17.51
N LEU A 248 -0.11 -8.55 -18.71
CA LEU A 248 0.90 -7.54 -18.99
C LEU A 248 0.40 -6.15 -18.61
N GLN A 249 1.08 -5.54 -17.65
CA GLN A 249 0.97 -4.14 -17.28
C GLN A 249 2.18 -3.35 -17.79
N THR A 250 1.94 -2.19 -18.38
CA THR A 250 3.01 -1.23 -18.71
C THR A 250 2.54 0.18 -18.42
N ASN A 251 3.41 1.01 -17.85
CA ASN A 251 3.11 2.38 -17.50
C ASN A 251 4.23 3.31 -17.96
N PHE A 252 3.86 4.43 -18.56
CA PHE A 252 4.73 5.58 -18.76
C PHE A 252 4.23 6.74 -17.91
N VAL A 253 5.07 7.21 -16.99
CA VAL A 253 4.75 8.26 -16.02
C VAL A 253 5.51 9.53 -16.33
N PHE A 254 4.81 10.65 -16.37
CA PHE A 254 5.39 11.99 -16.29
C PHE A 254 5.26 12.51 -14.86
N LEU A 255 6.36 12.96 -14.28
CA LEU A 255 6.41 13.46 -12.91
C LEU A 255 6.28 14.98 -12.90
N ALA A 256 5.55 15.50 -11.92
CA ALA A 256 5.48 16.93 -11.68
C ALA A 256 6.84 17.48 -11.22
N THR A 257 7.06 18.78 -11.47
CA THR A 257 8.32 19.43 -11.11
C THR A 257 8.49 19.55 -9.60
N SER A 258 9.73 19.39 -9.12
CA SER A 258 10.07 19.56 -7.70
C SER A 258 9.94 21.01 -7.20
N LYS A 259 9.70 21.97 -8.11
CA LYS A 259 9.51 23.40 -7.82
C LYS A 259 8.09 23.77 -7.42
N ASP A 260 7.11 22.92 -7.69
CA ASP A 260 5.73 23.12 -7.25
C ASP A 260 5.58 22.54 -5.83
N GLY A 261 5.23 23.39 -4.85
CA GLY A 261 5.13 22.96 -3.46
C GLY A 261 4.03 21.94 -3.19
N PHE A 262 2.94 21.93 -3.98
CA PHE A 262 1.81 21.02 -3.78
C PHE A 262 1.97 19.72 -4.57
N LEU A 263 2.53 19.80 -5.79
CA LEU A 263 2.71 18.65 -6.67
C LEU A 263 4.09 18.00 -6.56
N LYS A 264 4.97 18.51 -5.68
CA LYS A 264 6.33 18.02 -5.47
C LYS A 264 6.34 16.50 -5.36
N VAL A 265 7.26 15.87 -6.08
CA VAL A 265 7.43 14.42 -6.05
C VAL A 265 8.58 14.07 -5.10
N ALA A 266 8.25 13.29 -4.07
CA ALA A 266 9.23 12.69 -3.17
C ALA A 266 10.10 11.68 -3.90
N ASN A 267 11.36 11.56 -3.48
CA ASN A 267 12.38 10.72 -4.11
C ASN A 267 12.51 10.95 -5.63
N ALA A 268 12.37 12.20 -6.09
CA ALA A 268 12.47 12.58 -7.51
C ALA A 268 13.11 13.97 -7.69
N TYR A 269 14.43 14.04 -7.47
CA TYR A 269 15.24 15.24 -7.69
C TYR A 269 15.54 15.43 -9.17
N GLU A 270 15.08 16.55 -9.72
CA GLU A 270 15.19 16.84 -11.14
C GLU A 270 16.60 17.24 -11.58
N GLY A 271 17.42 17.79 -10.67
CA GLY A 271 18.76 18.28 -11.00
C GLY A 271 18.79 19.14 -12.27
N ASN A 272 19.56 18.71 -13.27
CA ASN A 272 19.65 19.36 -14.58
C ASN A 272 18.65 18.80 -15.61
N SER A 273 17.83 17.82 -15.25
CA SER A 273 16.80 17.26 -16.13
C SER A 273 15.74 18.32 -16.45
N LYS A 274 15.30 18.33 -17.70
CA LYS A 274 14.18 19.17 -18.17
C LYS A 274 12.83 18.46 -18.06
N LEU A 275 12.84 17.13 -17.90
CA LEU A 275 11.66 16.30 -17.84
C LEU A 275 11.92 15.09 -16.95
N SER A 276 11.09 14.94 -15.94
CA SER A 276 11.14 13.82 -15.00
C SER A 276 10.11 12.77 -15.44
N PHE A 277 10.55 11.53 -15.62
CA PHE A 277 9.70 10.43 -16.07
C PHE A 277 10.11 9.10 -15.44
N SER A 278 9.14 8.19 -15.41
CA SER A 278 9.35 6.80 -15.01
C SER A 278 8.64 5.87 -15.99
N VAL A 279 9.17 4.67 -16.17
CA VAL A 279 8.53 3.59 -16.92
C VAL A 279 8.50 2.35 -16.04
N ASN A 280 7.38 1.63 -16.06
CA ASN A 280 7.21 0.37 -15.35
C ASN A 280 6.61 -0.67 -16.29
N MET A 281 7.07 -1.90 -16.18
CA MET A 281 6.51 -3.05 -16.87
C MET A 281 6.44 -4.21 -15.89
N LYS A 282 5.26 -4.80 -15.72
CA LYS A 282 5.02 -5.96 -14.86
C LYS A 282 4.22 -6.98 -15.65
N TYR A 283 4.59 -8.24 -15.53
CA TYR A 283 3.80 -9.35 -16.05
C TYR A 283 3.36 -10.22 -14.89
N THR A 284 2.06 -10.40 -14.74
CA THR A 284 1.45 -11.32 -13.78
C THR A 284 0.87 -12.52 -14.54
N GLN A 285 1.08 -13.72 -13.99
CA GLN A 285 0.54 -14.96 -14.51
C GLN A 285 -0.20 -15.69 -13.40
N ASP A 286 -1.50 -15.87 -13.61
CA ASP A 286 -2.34 -16.69 -12.74
C ASP A 286 -2.07 -18.17 -12.99
N LEU A 287 -2.14 -18.96 -11.93
CA LEU A 287 -1.91 -20.40 -11.93
C LEU A 287 -3.25 -21.16 -11.83
N GLN A 288 -3.18 -22.49 -11.68
CA GLN A 288 -4.37 -23.34 -11.77
C GLN A 288 -5.33 -23.21 -10.58
N ASN A 289 -4.81 -22.83 -9.41
CA ASN A 289 -5.65 -22.61 -8.24
C ASN A 289 -5.90 -21.11 -8.09
N VAL A 290 -7.12 -20.76 -7.72
CA VAL A 290 -7.48 -19.40 -7.32
C VAL A 290 -6.51 -18.88 -6.27
N GLY A 291 -6.02 -17.65 -6.48
CA GLY A 291 -5.05 -16.99 -5.61
C GLY A 291 -3.59 -17.38 -5.85
N ASP A 292 -3.33 -18.43 -6.63
CA ASP A 292 -1.97 -18.80 -6.98
C ASP A 292 -1.51 -17.97 -8.20
N TYR A 293 -0.46 -17.17 -8.05
CA TYR A 293 0.11 -16.36 -9.13
C TYR A 293 1.61 -16.18 -8.96
N TRP A 294 2.27 -15.74 -10.04
CA TRP A 294 3.58 -15.09 -9.94
C TRP A 294 3.61 -13.85 -10.82
N TYR A 295 4.46 -12.90 -10.45
CA TYR A 295 4.75 -11.75 -11.28
C TYR A 295 6.24 -11.47 -11.36
N ALA A 296 6.64 -10.84 -12.45
CA ALA A 296 7.97 -10.26 -12.61
C ALA A 296 7.85 -8.91 -13.29
N GLY A 297 8.66 -7.95 -12.85
CA GLY A 297 8.64 -6.61 -13.39
C GLY A 297 10.00 -5.95 -13.42
N ALA A 298 10.08 -4.90 -14.25
CA ALA A 298 11.23 -4.03 -14.36
C ALA A 298 10.76 -2.59 -14.54
N ALA A 299 11.45 -1.66 -13.91
CA ALA A 299 11.14 -0.24 -14.01
C ALA A 299 12.41 0.60 -14.12
N TYR A 300 12.26 1.80 -14.70
CA TYR A 300 13.30 2.82 -14.73
C TYR A 300 12.70 4.18 -14.44
N SER A 301 13.33 4.95 -13.56
CA SER A 301 13.06 6.38 -13.38
C SER A 301 14.33 7.15 -13.71
N ASN A 302 14.22 8.24 -14.48
CA ASN A 302 15.39 9.07 -14.76
C ASN A 302 15.75 10.01 -13.59
N VAL A 303 14.94 10.02 -12.53
CA VAL A 303 15.13 10.82 -11.32
C VAL A 303 15.01 9.94 -10.08
N SER A 304 15.55 10.42 -8.96
CA SER A 304 15.51 9.74 -7.67
C SER A 304 15.71 10.73 -6.53
N GLY A 305 15.65 10.28 -5.27
CA GLY A 305 16.11 11.05 -4.13
C GLY A 305 17.64 11.21 -4.06
N PHE A 306 18.38 11.20 -5.17
CA PHE A 306 19.85 11.23 -5.13
C PHE A 306 20.41 12.23 -6.13
N THR A 307 21.59 12.76 -5.83
CA THR A 307 22.37 13.59 -6.75
C THR A 307 23.85 13.26 -6.70
N ASN A 308 24.60 13.79 -7.67
CA ASN A 308 26.04 13.62 -7.81
C ASN A 308 26.77 14.97 -7.64
N ASP A 309 28.10 14.97 -7.81
CA ASP A 309 28.94 16.15 -7.61
C ASP A 309 28.64 17.32 -8.57
N GLN A 310 27.88 17.06 -9.63
CA GLN A 310 27.45 18.06 -10.60
C GLN A 310 26.03 18.57 -10.35
N ASN A 311 25.41 18.21 -9.22
CA ASN A 311 23.99 18.42 -8.93
C ASN A 311 23.07 17.87 -10.04
N ASP A 312 23.49 16.79 -10.70
CA ASP A 312 22.73 16.15 -11.76
C ASP A 312 21.68 15.19 -11.18
N ASN A 313 20.65 14.89 -11.95
CA ASN A 313 19.70 13.84 -11.59
C ASN A 313 20.38 12.47 -11.65
N VAL A 314 20.09 11.65 -10.67
CA VAL A 314 20.45 10.22 -10.64
C VAL A 314 19.20 9.42 -10.96
N GLY A 315 19.27 8.56 -11.96
CA GLY A 315 18.19 7.65 -12.30
C GLY A 315 18.30 6.33 -11.53
N VAL A 316 17.26 5.53 -11.58
CA VAL A 316 17.13 4.28 -10.82
C VAL A 316 16.51 3.20 -11.69
N VAL A 317 17.11 2.02 -11.67
CA VAL A 317 16.58 0.79 -12.26
C VAL A 317 16.06 -0.10 -11.15
N ASN A 318 14.91 -0.72 -11.39
CA ASN A 318 14.21 -1.57 -10.45
C ASN A 318 13.85 -2.90 -11.11
N PHE A 319 13.97 -4.00 -10.37
CA PHE A 319 13.51 -5.34 -10.73
C PHE A 319 12.75 -5.93 -9.56
N ASN A 320 11.52 -6.36 -9.82
CA ASN A 320 10.66 -6.98 -8.82
C ASN A 320 10.22 -8.36 -9.26
N PHE A 321 10.03 -9.24 -8.28
CA PHE A 321 9.46 -10.56 -8.47
C PHE A 321 8.60 -10.88 -7.26
N GLY A 322 7.42 -11.45 -7.49
CA GLY A 322 6.58 -11.95 -6.43
C GLY A 322 5.84 -13.20 -6.84
N MET A 323 5.41 -13.98 -5.85
CA MET A 323 4.57 -15.14 -6.06
C MET A 323 3.71 -15.40 -4.84
N ASN A 324 2.49 -15.88 -5.09
CA ASN A 324 1.64 -16.49 -4.08
C ASN A 324 1.35 -17.92 -4.56
N ILE A 325 1.75 -18.92 -3.80
CA ILE A 325 1.50 -20.33 -4.14
C ILE A 325 1.06 -21.06 -2.88
N SER A 326 -0.17 -21.56 -2.90
CA SER A 326 -0.74 -22.32 -1.79
C SER A 326 -0.61 -21.58 -0.46
N LYS A 327 -0.96 -20.28 -0.47
CA LYS A 327 -0.91 -19.37 0.69
C LYS A 327 0.48 -19.00 1.19
N LEU A 328 1.53 -19.35 0.45
CA LEU A 328 2.88 -18.86 0.69
C LEU A 328 3.12 -17.69 -0.26
N GLU A 329 3.30 -16.50 0.30
CA GLU A 329 3.62 -15.30 -0.46
C GLU A 329 5.10 -14.95 -0.30
N PHE A 330 5.76 -14.69 -1.42
CA PHE A 330 7.14 -14.23 -1.48
C PHE A 330 7.22 -13.00 -2.37
N VAL A 331 7.84 -11.94 -1.89
CA VAL A 331 8.06 -10.68 -2.61
C VAL A 331 9.53 -10.29 -2.54
N ASN A 332 10.09 -9.88 -3.67
CA ASN A 332 11.47 -9.47 -3.80
C ASN A 332 11.58 -8.20 -4.63
N GLU A 333 12.41 -7.27 -4.17
CA GLU A 333 12.66 -6.00 -4.82
C GLU A 333 14.17 -5.75 -4.91
N PHE A 334 14.70 -5.49 -6.09
CA PHE A 334 16.09 -5.13 -6.29
C PHE A 334 16.19 -3.83 -7.09
N VAL A 335 16.92 -2.87 -6.56
CA VAL A 335 16.94 -1.50 -7.08
C VAL A 335 18.36 -0.94 -7.05
N PHE A 336 18.75 -0.18 -8.06
CA PHE A 336 20.06 0.46 -8.08
C PHE A 336 20.07 1.76 -8.88
N THR A 337 20.98 2.66 -8.52
CA THR A 337 21.14 3.93 -9.24
C THR A 337 21.92 3.74 -10.54
N ASP A 338 21.59 4.50 -11.58
CA ASP A 338 22.30 4.47 -12.87
C ASP A 338 23.62 5.25 -12.85
N LYS A 339 23.81 6.11 -11.84
CA LYS A 339 24.99 6.94 -11.60
C LYS A 339 25.47 6.81 -10.15
N GLY A 340 26.71 7.25 -9.92
CA GLY A 340 27.26 7.43 -8.58
C GLY A 340 26.54 8.53 -7.81
N VAL A 341 26.35 8.31 -6.51
CA VAL A 341 25.64 9.23 -5.61
C VAL A 341 26.63 9.89 -4.66
N THR A 342 26.57 11.20 -4.53
CA THR A 342 27.42 11.95 -3.59
C THR A 342 26.60 12.73 -2.56
N SER A 343 25.29 12.84 -2.75
CA SER A 343 24.40 13.43 -1.76
C SER A 343 22.98 12.88 -1.85
N LEU A 344 22.34 12.80 -0.68
CA LEU A 344 20.89 12.87 -0.54
C LEU A 344 20.43 14.31 -0.84
N THR A 345 19.19 14.45 -1.28
CA THR A 345 18.52 15.71 -1.65
C THR A 345 17.43 16.05 -0.63
N ASP A 346 16.79 17.21 -0.77
CA ASP A 346 15.68 17.65 0.10
C ASP A 346 14.35 16.90 -0.17
N VAL A 347 14.33 16.02 -1.17
CA VAL A 347 13.21 15.11 -1.46
C VAL A 347 13.50 13.67 -1.08
N SER A 348 14.65 13.38 -0.47
CA SER A 348 15.12 12.01 -0.20
C SER A 348 14.61 11.47 1.13
N GLY A 349 14.21 10.21 1.16
CA GLY A 349 13.85 9.51 2.39
C GLY A 349 12.69 10.18 3.15
N GLY A 350 12.00 11.10 2.47
CA GLY A 350 10.97 11.95 3.03
C GLY A 350 9.69 11.78 2.23
N PHE A 351 8.71 11.15 2.89
CA PHE A 351 7.28 11.32 2.65
C PHE A 351 6.66 10.58 1.46
N ASN A 352 5.75 9.64 1.79
CA ASN A 352 4.64 9.22 0.93
C ASN A 352 3.34 9.76 1.52
N LEU A 353 2.39 10.10 0.66
CA LEU A 353 1.08 10.69 0.99
C LEU A 353 0.33 9.93 2.12
N ARG A 354 0.61 8.62 2.28
CA ARG A 354 0.07 7.73 3.32
C ARG A 354 1.08 7.21 4.35
N GLU A 355 2.38 7.19 4.05
CA GLU A 355 3.40 6.54 4.90
C GLU A 355 4.18 7.47 5.82
N ALA A 356 3.76 8.73 5.95
CA ALA A 356 4.42 9.72 6.81
C ALA A 356 4.62 9.23 8.27
N PHE A 357 3.71 8.38 8.76
CA PHE A 357 3.87 7.69 10.04
C PHE A 357 4.96 6.60 9.97
N ALA A 358 4.96 5.77 8.93
CA ALA A 358 5.85 4.62 8.80
C ALA A 358 7.31 5.01 8.54
N SER A 359 7.58 6.21 7.99
CA SER A 359 8.92 6.80 7.97
C SER A 359 9.35 7.36 9.33
N SER A 360 8.41 7.83 10.16
CA SER A 360 8.71 8.44 11.46
C SER A 360 9.22 7.46 12.53
N ILE A 361 8.98 6.16 12.31
CA ILE A 361 9.38 5.06 13.20
C ILE A 361 10.77 4.50 12.88
N PHE A 362 11.35 4.81 11.71
CA PHE A 362 12.72 4.43 11.40
C PHE A 362 13.74 5.27 12.20
N PRO A 363 14.90 4.69 12.56
CA PRO A 363 16.03 5.48 13.04
C PRO A 363 16.38 6.55 12.02
N ASP A 364 16.76 7.71 12.53
CA ASP A 364 17.11 8.84 11.69
C ASP A 364 18.50 8.62 11.09
N LEU A 365 18.54 8.02 9.90
CA LEU A 365 19.79 7.75 9.17
C LEU A 365 20.44 9.04 8.59
N THR A 366 20.05 10.23 9.06
CA THR A 366 20.49 11.57 8.58
C THR A 366 21.90 11.96 9.01
N SER A 367 22.85 11.04 8.91
CA SER A 367 24.25 11.44 8.84
C SER A 367 24.53 12.09 7.49
N ASN A 368 25.20 13.25 7.49
CA ASN A 368 25.74 13.89 6.26
C ASN A 368 26.71 12.97 5.47
N GLN A 369 27.05 11.80 6.01
CA GLN A 369 27.95 10.82 5.42
C GLN A 369 27.23 9.55 4.91
N PHE A 370 25.92 9.43 5.12
CA PHE A 370 25.15 8.29 4.66
C PHE A 370 24.82 8.42 3.17
N LEU A 371 25.12 7.37 2.39
CA LEU A 371 24.94 7.35 0.93
C LEU A 371 25.64 8.49 0.16
N THR A 372 26.79 8.99 0.64
CA THR A 372 27.56 10.09 0.02
C THR A 372 28.97 9.72 -0.47
N SER A 373 29.30 8.44 -0.61
CA SER A 373 30.66 7.97 -0.94
C SER A 373 31.04 8.05 -2.43
N GLY A 374 30.12 8.44 -3.32
CA GLY A 374 30.34 8.56 -4.77
C GLY A 374 30.08 7.31 -5.59
N GLY A 375 29.86 6.16 -4.94
CA GLY A 375 29.46 4.92 -5.62
C GLY A 375 27.97 4.89 -5.97
N ASN A 376 27.57 3.92 -6.79
CA ASN A 376 26.17 3.60 -7.00
C ASN A 376 25.53 3.11 -5.68
N VAL A 377 24.26 3.40 -5.50
CA VAL A 377 23.46 2.91 -4.38
C VAL A 377 22.66 1.71 -4.85
N PHE A 378 22.72 0.63 -4.09
CA PHE A 378 21.99 -0.62 -4.32
C PHE A 378 21.02 -0.82 -3.17
N GLY A 379 19.78 -1.20 -3.48
CA GLY A 379 18.75 -1.59 -2.54
C GLY A 379 18.26 -2.99 -2.84
N TRP A 380 17.95 -3.75 -1.80
CA TRP A 380 17.39 -5.08 -1.90
C TRP A 380 16.38 -5.31 -0.78
N SER A 381 15.20 -5.85 -1.07
CA SER A 381 14.30 -6.39 -0.07
C SER A 381 13.79 -7.79 -0.45
N SER A 382 13.50 -8.60 0.56
CA SER A 382 12.94 -9.94 0.43
C SER A 382 12.00 -10.20 1.57
N GLN A 383 10.80 -10.62 1.25
CA GLN A 383 9.70 -10.76 2.18
C GLN A 383 9.02 -12.11 1.92
N LEU A 384 8.68 -12.80 3.00
CA LEU A 384 8.04 -14.10 2.97
C LEU A 384 7.00 -14.15 4.07
N ASP A 385 5.82 -14.62 3.73
CA ASP A 385 4.79 -14.99 4.70
C ASP A 385 4.08 -16.29 4.31
N TYR A 386 3.27 -16.77 5.25
CA TYR A 386 2.44 -17.94 5.03
C TYR A 386 1.11 -17.80 5.76
N THR A 387 0.00 -17.95 5.06
CA THR A 387 -1.33 -17.87 5.67
C THR A 387 -1.77 -19.24 6.22
N ALA A 388 -1.79 -19.36 7.55
CA ALA A 388 -2.25 -20.53 8.28
C ALA A 388 -3.66 -20.30 8.85
N ASN A 389 -4.52 -21.32 8.80
CA ASN A 389 -5.81 -21.27 9.49
C ASN A 389 -5.65 -21.69 10.96
N VAL A 390 -5.94 -20.77 11.87
CA VAL A 390 -5.91 -20.99 13.32
C VAL A 390 -7.24 -20.52 13.90
N MET A 391 -7.97 -21.41 14.57
CA MET A 391 -9.31 -21.11 15.14
C MET A 391 -10.30 -20.55 14.11
N ASN A 392 -10.30 -21.10 12.88
CA ASN A 392 -11.13 -20.65 11.75
C ASN A 392 -10.87 -19.20 11.31
N LYS A 393 -9.69 -18.66 11.62
CA LYS A 393 -9.22 -17.33 11.22
C LYS A 393 -7.82 -17.42 10.64
N ASP A 394 -7.43 -16.42 9.87
CA ASP A 394 -6.14 -16.40 9.20
C ASP A 394 -5.06 -15.80 10.12
N LEU A 395 -4.03 -16.59 10.39
CA LEU A 395 -2.79 -16.20 11.04
C LEU A 395 -1.69 -16.16 9.98
N VAL A 396 -1.06 -15.01 9.81
CA VAL A 396 -0.05 -14.76 8.79
C VAL A 396 1.26 -14.36 9.46
N PRO A 397 2.11 -15.31 9.87
CA PRO A 397 3.49 -15.02 10.25
C PRO A 397 4.29 -14.54 9.04
N PHE A 398 5.23 -13.62 9.27
CA PHE A 398 6.10 -13.11 8.22
C PHE A 398 7.55 -12.94 8.68
N VAL A 399 8.45 -12.90 7.69
CA VAL A 399 9.83 -12.44 7.82
C VAL A 399 10.15 -11.52 6.64
N SER A 400 10.84 -10.43 6.92
CA SER A 400 11.25 -9.43 5.94
C SER A 400 12.70 -9.05 6.20
N TYR A 401 13.47 -8.93 5.13
CA TYR A 401 14.81 -8.39 5.12
C TYR A 401 14.87 -7.26 4.10
N SER A 402 15.53 -6.17 4.45
CA SER A 402 15.79 -5.08 3.52
C SER A 402 17.16 -4.46 3.77
N GLN A 403 17.83 -4.02 2.70
CA GLN A 403 19.13 -3.37 2.77
C GLN A 403 19.23 -2.28 1.71
N ILE A 404 19.91 -1.19 2.06
CA ILE A 404 20.43 -0.19 1.14
C ILE A 404 21.92 -0.02 1.39
N GLN A 405 22.73 0.00 0.33
CA GLN A 405 24.17 -0.02 0.44
C GLN A 405 24.82 0.77 -0.69
N GLN A 406 25.84 1.55 -0.35
CA GLN A 406 26.72 2.20 -1.31
C GLN A 406 28.16 1.67 -1.22
N ALA A 407 28.60 1.29 -0.01
CA ALA A 407 29.91 0.69 0.25
C ALA A 407 29.83 -0.25 1.47
N SER A 408 30.85 -1.07 1.71
CA SER A 408 30.87 -1.98 2.87
C SER A 408 30.80 -1.27 4.23
N ASP A 409 31.22 0.00 4.28
CA ASP A 409 31.18 0.88 5.44
C ASP A 409 30.09 1.95 5.34
N ASN A 410 29.21 1.88 4.31
CA ASN A 410 28.12 2.82 4.08
C ASN A 410 26.85 2.08 3.63
N TYR A 411 26.03 1.66 4.59
CA TYR A 411 24.84 0.85 4.38
C TYR A 411 23.83 0.98 5.53
N ALA A 412 22.59 0.61 5.27
CA ALA A 412 21.61 0.31 6.30
C ALA A 412 20.91 -1.01 5.96
N ALA A 413 20.60 -1.81 6.97
CA ALA A 413 19.88 -3.07 6.83
C ALA A 413 18.85 -3.23 7.93
N SER A 414 17.74 -3.87 7.61
CA SER A 414 16.67 -4.22 8.53
C SER A 414 16.25 -5.68 8.39
N VAL A 415 15.89 -6.29 9.51
CA VAL A 415 15.21 -7.58 9.58
C VAL A 415 13.97 -7.40 10.44
N ALA A 416 12.81 -7.69 9.87
CA ALA A 416 11.53 -7.67 10.57
C ALA A 416 10.92 -9.06 10.61
N THR A 417 10.32 -9.41 11.74
CA THR A 417 9.50 -10.62 11.87
C THR A 417 8.30 -10.31 12.73
N GLY A 418 7.21 -11.04 12.50
CA GLY A 418 5.98 -10.80 13.20
C GLY A 418 4.88 -11.72 12.73
N PHE A 419 3.67 -11.34 13.08
CA PHE A 419 2.47 -11.98 12.58
C PHE A 419 1.31 -10.99 12.50
N ARG A 420 0.37 -11.30 11.62
CA ARG A 420 -0.98 -10.72 11.58
C ARG A 420 -1.99 -11.81 11.92
N TYR A 421 -3.07 -11.44 12.60
CA TYR A 421 -4.22 -12.30 12.88
C TYR A 421 -5.51 -11.58 12.47
N ASN A 422 -6.22 -12.15 11.49
CA ASN A 422 -7.44 -11.59 10.92
C ASN A 422 -8.62 -11.92 11.83
N VAL A 423 -8.94 -11.00 12.75
CA VAL A 423 -10.02 -11.19 13.73
C VAL A 423 -11.40 -11.12 13.05
N PHE A 424 -11.54 -10.19 12.10
CA PHE A 424 -12.76 -9.91 11.33
C PHE A 424 -12.46 -9.95 9.83
N ALA A 425 -13.50 -9.97 9.00
CA ALA A 425 -13.34 -9.83 7.56
C ALA A 425 -12.80 -8.45 7.16
N ASP A 426 -13.10 -7.42 7.97
CA ASP A 426 -12.73 -6.03 7.76
C ASP A 426 -11.66 -5.56 8.76
N GLY A 427 -10.99 -6.45 9.50
CA GLY A 427 -10.01 -6.01 10.50
C GLY A 427 -9.10 -7.08 11.06
N TRP A 428 -7.88 -6.66 11.40
CA TRP A 428 -6.82 -7.54 11.87
C TRP A 428 -5.99 -6.87 12.97
N LEU A 429 -5.33 -7.70 13.76
CA LEU A 429 -4.32 -7.28 14.72
C LEU A 429 -2.97 -7.86 14.34
N GLY A 430 -1.90 -7.16 14.66
CA GLY A 430 -0.56 -7.57 14.29
C GLY A 430 0.47 -7.19 15.33
N PHE A 431 1.60 -7.88 15.24
CA PHE A 431 2.79 -7.63 16.03
C PHE A 431 4.00 -7.72 15.11
N SER A 432 4.95 -6.81 15.27
CA SER A 432 6.25 -6.90 14.62
C SER A 432 7.40 -6.58 15.59
N TYR A 433 8.51 -7.23 15.34
CA TYR A 433 9.81 -6.89 15.89
C TYR A 433 10.77 -6.65 14.73
N THR A 434 11.40 -5.48 14.72
CA THR A 434 12.31 -5.05 13.66
C THR A 434 13.65 -4.66 14.25
N TYR A 435 14.70 -5.35 13.81
CA TYR A 435 16.08 -4.94 14.01
C TYR A 435 16.51 -4.06 12.85
N VAL A 436 17.07 -2.88 13.14
CA VAL A 436 17.64 -1.97 12.13
C VAL A 436 19.08 -1.65 12.50
N ARG A 437 19.97 -1.67 11.50
CA ARG A 437 21.36 -1.25 11.65
C ARG A 437 21.74 -0.31 10.52
N GLY A 438 22.28 0.85 10.86
CA GLY A 438 22.88 1.80 9.92
C GLY A 438 24.36 1.99 10.20
N GLN A 439 25.16 2.15 9.15
CA GLN A 439 26.59 2.40 9.24
C GLN A 439 27.06 3.36 8.14
N ALA A 440 27.85 4.36 8.51
CA ALA A 440 28.64 5.24 7.64
C ALA A 440 29.97 5.56 8.33
N LYS A 441 30.91 6.27 7.67
CA LYS A 441 32.28 6.49 8.18
C LYS A 441 32.39 6.92 9.64
N ASN A 442 31.53 7.86 10.09
CA ASN A 442 31.50 8.35 11.47
C ASN A 442 30.15 8.10 12.17
N PHE A 443 29.37 7.13 11.67
CA PHE A 443 28.02 6.85 12.16
C PHE A 443 27.82 5.35 12.25
N SER A 444 27.34 4.88 13.39
CA SER A 444 26.85 3.51 13.54
C SER A 444 25.68 3.55 14.50
N GLU A 445 24.52 3.13 14.02
CA GLU A 445 23.30 3.10 14.79
C GLU A 445 22.67 1.72 14.70
N GLN A 446 22.04 1.33 15.81
CA GLN A 446 21.31 0.08 15.90
C GLN A 446 20.10 0.28 16.79
N ASP A 447 18.94 -0.07 16.25
CA ASP A 447 17.66 0.03 16.94
C ASP A 447 16.89 -1.29 16.88
N ASN A 448 16.06 -1.51 17.90
CA ASN A 448 15.14 -2.63 17.97
C ASN A 448 13.74 -2.06 18.17
N ILE A 449 12.93 -2.12 17.13
CA ILE A 449 11.60 -1.54 17.11
C ILE A 449 10.59 -2.65 17.37
N MET A 450 9.68 -2.42 18.30
CA MET A 450 8.54 -3.27 18.53
C MET A 450 7.27 -2.50 18.20
N THR A 451 6.37 -3.11 17.43
CA THR A 451 5.13 -2.48 17.01
C THR A 451 3.98 -3.43 17.23
N MET A 452 2.88 -2.94 17.80
CA MET A 452 1.60 -3.60 17.68
C MET A 452 0.74 -2.81 16.70
N TYR A 453 -0.18 -3.48 16.04
CA TYR A 453 -1.04 -2.88 15.05
C TYR A 453 -2.46 -3.41 15.24
N LEU A 454 -3.45 -2.52 15.23
CA LEU A 454 -4.85 -2.86 15.04
C LEU A 454 -5.36 -2.06 13.85
N ARG A 455 -5.96 -2.74 12.85
CA ARG A 455 -6.57 -2.10 11.68
C ARG A 455 -8.01 -2.54 11.51
N ILE A 456 -8.86 -1.60 11.12
CA ILE A 456 -10.25 -1.84 10.74
C ILE A 456 -10.53 -1.04 9.47
N PHE A 457 -11.07 -1.69 8.45
CA PHE A 457 -11.59 -1.08 7.24
C PHE A 457 -13.08 -0.81 7.39
N ILE A 458 -13.53 0.27 6.77
CA ILE A 458 -14.88 0.78 6.80
C ILE A 458 -15.40 0.80 5.37
#